data_AF-A0A1Y5MHJ2-F1
#
_entry.id   AF-A0A1Y5MHJ2-F1
#
_cell.length_a   1.000
_cell.length_b   1.000
_cell.length_c   1.000
_cell.angle_alpha   90.00
_cell.angle_beta   90.00
_cell.angle_gamma   90.00
#
_symmetry.space_group_name_H-M   'P 1'
#
loop_
_entity.id
_entity.type
_entity.pdbx_description
1 polymer ?
#
loop_
_entity_poly.entity_id
_entity_poly.type
_entity_poly.pdbx_seq_one_letter_code
_entity_poly.pdbx_strand_id
1 'polypeptide(L)'
;MQETDMNNTFVREILYKNYKITAENVARASKYVELTGDDEQDFFIIQALENVRLLALKGVKSDNLKHIIPESYLTDLVMTINVRSLRNFLQLRLSKSAHKSIRALANEMLTSIPVEHLFLYKDLLEENKND
;
A
#
# COMPACT_ATOMS: atom_id res chain seq x y z
N MET A 1 -14.14 14.72 47.44
CA MET A 1 -13.75 13.65 46.51
C MET A 1 -13.63 14.30 45.15
N GLN A 2 -12.40 14.49 44.66
CA GLN A 2 -12.15 15.17 43.40
C GLN A 2 -12.62 14.27 42.25
N GLU A 3 -13.51 14.80 41.40
CA GLU A 3 -13.78 14.26 40.08
C GLU A 3 -12.48 14.31 39.29
N THR A 4 -11.85 13.15 39.14
CA THR A 4 -10.61 12.98 38.37
C THR A 4 -10.88 13.27 36.89
N ASP A 5 -10.38 14.42 36.45
CA ASP A 5 -9.80 14.78 35.16
C ASP A 5 -9.62 13.63 34.13
N MET A 6 -10.72 13.04 33.64
CA MET A 6 -10.67 12.05 32.56
C MET A 6 -11.11 12.59 31.19
N ASN A 7 -11.43 13.89 31.09
CA ASN A 7 -12.01 14.46 29.87
C ASN A 7 -11.18 15.52 29.14
N ASN A 8 -9.92 15.78 29.50
CA ASN A 8 -9.13 16.85 28.87
C ASN A 8 -7.79 16.43 28.23
N THR A 9 -7.54 15.12 28.07
CA THR A 9 -6.37 14.61 27.33
C THR A 9 -6.70 14.19 25.90
N PHE A 10 -7.97 13.88 25.59
CA PHE A 10 -8.37 13.41 24.26
C PHE A 10 -8.53 14.54 23.23
N VAL A 11 -8.79 15.77 23.69
CA VAL A 11 -8.73 16.98 22.86
C VAL A 11 -7.30 17.52 22.89
N ARG A 12 -6.33 16.69 22.49
CA ARG A 12 -5.09 17.26 21.95
C ARG A 12 -5.50 17.75 20.59
N GLU A 13 -5.72 19.07 20.51
CA GLU A 13 -5.75 19.85 19.28
C GLU A 13 -5.08 19.06 18.17
N ILE A 14 -5.81 18.74 17.11
CA ILE A 14 -5.21 18.03 16.01
C ILE A 14 -4.10 18.95 15.51
N LEU A 15 -2.86 18.60 15.86
CA LEU A 15 -1.64 19.38 15.63
C LEU A 15 -1.31 19.28 14.13
N TYR A 16 -2.21 19.79 13.29
CA TYR A 16 -2.07 19.86 11.84
C TYR A 16 -1.14 21.00 11.42
N LYS A 17 -0.86 21.95 12.32
CA LYS A 17 -0.09 23.15 12.00
C LYS A 17 1.37 22.95 12.36
N ASN A 18 2.15 22.55 11.35
CA ASN A 18 3.58 22.82 11.12
C ASN A 18 4.44 21.60 10.74
N TYR A 19 3.86 20.52 10.18
CA TYR A 19 4.71 19.54 9.50
C TYR A 19 5.04 20.03 8.09
N LYS A 20 6.26 20.57 7.91
CA LYS A 20 6.80 20.87 6.59
C LYS A 20 7.37 19.58 6.00
N ILE A 21 6.71 19.04 4.98
CA ILE A 21 7.27 17.94 4.18
C ILE A 21 8.42 18.51 3.35
N THR A 22 9.64 18.05 3.61
CA THR A 22 10.81 18.35 2.77
C THR A 22 10.96 17.28 1.69
N ALA A 23 11.71 17.57 0.63
CA ALA A 23 12.01 16.57 -0.41
C ALA A 23 12.70 15.31 0.16
N GLU A 24 13.50 15.45 1.21
CA GLU A 24 14.11 14.33 1.92
C GLU A 24 13.08 13.43 2.61
N ASN A 25 12.03 14.02 3.20
CA ASN A 25 10.95 13.27 3.83
C ASN A 25 10.19 12.45 2.79
N VAL A 26 9.94 13.02 1.61
CA VAL A 26 9.30 12.31 0.48
C VAL A 26 10.18 11.16 0.02
N ALA A 27 11.47 11.39 -0.21
CA ALA A 27 12.41 10.36 -0.67
C ALA A 27 12.60 9.22 0.33
N ARG A 28 12.43 9.50 1.62
CA ARG A 28 12.43 8.47 2.67
C ARG A 28 11.10 7.71 2.71
N ALA A 29 9.98 8.42 2.61
CA ALA A 29 8.65 7.83 2.65
C ALA A 29 8.40 6.89 1.48
N SER A 30 8.84 7.25 0.27
CA SER A 30 8.67 6.43 -0.95
C SER A 30 9.30 5.04 -0.88
N LYS A 31 10.18 4.76 0.10
CA LYS A 31 10.72 3.42 0.36
C LYS A 31 9.73 2.49 1.07
N TYR A 32 8.72 3.05 1.72
CA TYR A 32 7.79 2.33 2.59
C TYR A 32 6.33 2.48 2.15
N VAL A 33 5.99 3.46 1.34
CA VAL A 33 4.60 3.70 0.88
C VAL A 33 4.53 3.90 -0.62
N GLU A 34 3.46 3.39 -1.23
CA GLU A 34 3.05 3.72 -2.60
C GLU A 34 2.42 5.11 -2.61
N LEU A 35 2.96 6.03 -3.42
CA LEU A 35 2.42 7.38 -3.61
C LEU A 35 1.43 7.37 -4.79
N THR A 36 0.36 8.15 -4.69
CA THR A 36 -0.70 8.20 -5.70
C THR A 36 -0.39 9.20 -6.82
N GLY A 37 0.51 10.15 -6.58
CA GLY A 37 0.85 11.24 -7.49
C GLY A 37 -0.08 12.45 -7.38
N ASP A 38 -1.01 12.43 -6.43
CA ASP A 38 -1.83 13.58 -6.03
C ASP A 38 -1.21 14.22 -4.78
N ASP A 39 -0.84 15.50 -4.87
CA ASP A 39 -0.05 16.20 -3.85
C ASP A 39 -0.72 16.18 -2.45
N GLU A 40 -2.06 16.29 -2.41
CA GLU A 40 -2.80 16.33 -1.14
C GLU A 40 -2.88 14.93 -0.52
N GLN A 41 -3.20 13.90 -1.32
CA GLN A 41 -3.22 12.52 -0.85
C GLN A 41 -1.83 12.06 -0.38
N ASP A 42 -0.80 12.36 -1.17
CA ASP A 42 0.58 12.01 -0.85
C ASP A 42 1.04 12.70 0.44
N PHE A 43 0.64 13.96 0.65
CA PHE A 43 0.87 14.65 1.93
C PHE A 43 0.27 13.88 3.11
N PHE A 44 -0.99 13.44 3.02
CA PHE A 44 -1.65 12.70 4.10
C PHE A 44 -1.04 11.31 4.33
N ILE A 45 -0.65 10.60 3.26
CA ILE A 45 0.04 9.31 3.35
C ILE A 45 1.37 9.46 4.10
N ILE A 46 2.18 10.46 3.71
CA ILE A 46 3.47 10.73 4.34
C ILE A 46 3.29 11.12 5.81
N GLN A 47 2.28 11.94 6.11
CA GLN A 47 1.96 12.33 7.48
C GLN A 47 1.55 11.12 8.34
N ALA A 48 0.73 10.21 7.81
CA ALA A 48 0.34 8.99 8.51
C ALA A 48 1.57 8.10 8.81
N LEU A 49 2.47 7.93 7.83
CA LEU A 49 3.72 7.20 8.03
C LEU A 49 4.62 7.84 9.09
N GLU A 50 4.72 9.17 9.12
CA GLU A 50 5.49 9.87 10.15
C GLU A 50 4.88 9.67 11.55
N ASN A 51 3.55 9.65 11.68
CA ASN A 51 2.89 9.34 12.95
C ASN A 51 3.26 7.94 13.46
N VAL A 52 3.30 6.94 12.57
CA VAL A 52 3.75 5.58 12.90
C VAL A 52 5.21 5.61 13.38
N ARG A 53 6.09 6.32 12.68
CA ARG A 53 7.51 6.45 13.05
C ARG A 53 7.69 7.09 14.44
N LEU A 54 6.97 8.16 14.73
CA LEU A 54 7.03 8.85 16.03
C LEU A 54 6.55 7.97 17.18
N LEU A 55 5.52 7.14 16.97
CA LEU A 55 5.07 6.19 17.98
C LEU A 55 6.04 5.02 18.16
N ALA A 56 6.64 4.53 17.08
CA ALA A 56 7.69 3.51 17.14
C ALA A 56 8.90 4.01 17.96
N LEU A 57 9.34 5.25 17.74
CA LEU A 57 10.43 5.88 18.51
C LEU A 57 10.08 6.05 20.01
N LYS A 58 8.80 6.20 20.35
CA LYS A 58 8.32 6.24 21.75
C LYS A 58 8.27 4.84 22.40
N GLY A 59 8.66 3.78 21.70
CA GLY A 59 8.68 2.41 22.22
C GLY A 59 7.33 1.71 22.20
N VAL A 60 6.37 2.19 21.39
CA VAL A 60 5.10 1.47 21.19
C VAL A 60 5.38 0.15 20.47
N LYS A 61 4.82 -0.95 20.99
CA LYS A 61 4.98 -2.29 20.39
C LYS A 61 4.37 -2.35 19.00
N SER A 62 5.00 -3.12 18.11
CA SER A 62 4.57 -3.31 16.71
C SER A 62 3.11 -3.77 16.58
N ASP A 63 2.64 -4.63 17.50
CA ASP A 63 1.25 -5.10 17.51
C ASP A 63 0.22 -3.99 17.67
N ASN A 64 0.58 -2.91 18.35
CA ASN A 64 -0.28 -1.74 18.51
C ASN A 64 -0.10 -0.75 17.35
N LEU A 65 1.11 -0.67 16.77
CA LEU A 65 1.39 0.21 15.63
C LEU A 65 0.62 -0.21 14.38
N LYS A 66 0.35 -1.50 14.18
CA LYS A 66 -0.35 -2.02 13.00
C LYS A 66 -1.71 -1.35 12.73
N HIS A 67 -2.35 -0.82 13.77
CA HIS A 67 -3.65 -0.15 13.67
C HIS A 67 -3.58 1.26 13.07
N ILE A 68 -2.37 1.81 12.92
CA ILE A 68 -2.12 3.19 12.48
C ILE A 68 -1.39 3.21 11.13
N ILE A 69 -0.90 2.06 10.67
CA ILE A 69 -0.20 1.94 9.38
C ILE A 69 -1.18 2.26 8.25
N PRO A 70 -0.82 3.16 7.31
CA PRO A 70 -1.65 3.44 6.14
C PRO A 70 -1.72 2.23 5.21
N GLU A 71 -2.82 2.06 4.48
CA GLU A 71 -2.97 0.95 3.52
C GLU A 71 -1.99 1.02 2.35
N SER A 72 -1.43 2.20 2.06
CA SER A 72 -0.38 2.38 1.05
C SER A 72 0.99 1.83 1.49
N TYR A 73 1.12 1.27 2.68
CA TYR A 73 2.38 0.69 3.16
C TYR A 73 2.79 -0.53 2.34
N LEU A 74 4.01 -0.49 1.80
CA LEU A 74 4.58 -1.54 0.97
C LEU A 74 4.89 -2.78 1.81
N THR A 75 4.68 -3.94 1.21
CA THR A 75 4.91 -5.23 1.84
C THR A 75 5.55 -6.19 0.86
N ASP A 76 6.47 -7.00 1.36
CA ASP A 76 7.08 -8.09 0.61
C ASP A 76 6.33 -9.38 0.91
N LEU A 77 5.97 -10.11 -0.15
CA LEU A 77 5.23 -11.36 -0.04
C LEU A 77 5.82 -12.41 -0.97
N VAL A 78 6.02 -13.62 -0.43
CA VAL A 78 6.36 -14.81 -1.22
C VAL A 78 5.09 -15.62 -1.44
N MET A 79 4.71 -15.81 -2.71
CA MET A 79 3.53 -16.58 -3.09
C MET A 79 3.93 -17.81 -3.91
N THR A 80 3.42 -18.98 -3.53
CA THR A 80 3.44 -20.18 -4.37
C THR A 80 2.02 -20.48 -4.82
N ILE A 81 1.82 -20.63 -6.14
CA ILE A 81 0.50 -20.81 -6.73
C ILE A 81 0.58 -21.83 -7.87
N ASN A 82 -0.43 -22.69 -7.99
CA ASN A 82 -0.52 -23.64 -9.09
C ASN A 82 -1.02 -22.96 -10.38
N VAL A 83 -0.83 -23.61 -11.53
CA VAL A 83 -1.20 -23.07 -12.85
C VAL A 83 -2.69 -22.73 -12.96
N ARG A 84 -3.59 -23.60 -12.46
CA ARG A 84 -5.05 -23.39 -12.54
C ARG A 84 -5.48 -22.15 -11.75
N SER A 85 -4.98 -22.02 -10.52
CA SER A 85 -5.25 -20.88 -9.65
C SER A 85 -4.62 -19.60 -10.19
N LEU A 86 -3.41 -19.68 -10.76
CA LEU A 86 -2.74 -18.55 -11.38
C LEU A 86 -3.54 -18.04 -12.59
N ARG A 87 -4.06 -18.94 -13.43
CA ARG A 87 -4.89 -18.54 -14.57
C ARG A 87 -6.16 -17.81 -14.11
N ASN A 88 -6.84 -18.32 -13.09
CA ASN A 88 -8.00 -17.64 -12.51
C ASN A 88 -7.64 -16.27 -11.92
N PHE A 89 -6.51 -16.18 -11.20
CA PHE A 89 -6.03 -14.91 -10.65
C PHE A 89 -5.79 -13.87 -11.76
N LEU A 90 -5.06 -14.26 -12.81
CA LEU A 90 -4.75 -13.38 -13.94
C LEU A 90 -6.03 -12.93 -14.67
N GLN A 91 -6.98 -13.84 -14.92
CA GLN A 91 -8.26 -13.50 -15.55
C GLN A 91 -9.02 -12.41 -14.77
N LEU A 92 -9.07 -12.51 -13.44
CA LEU A 92 -9.76 -11.53 -12.60
C LEU A 92 -8.98 -10.22 -12.47
N ARG A 93 -7.65 -10.28 -12.34
CA ARG A 93 -6.82 -9.11 -12.03
C ARG A 93 -6.34 -8.32 -13.26
N LEU A 94 -6.32 -8.94 -14.44
CA LEU A 94 -6.07 -8.23 -15.71
C LEU A 94 -7.30 -7.47 -16.20
N SER A 95 -8.49 -7.80 -15.70
CA SER A 95 -9.74 -7.14 -16.10
C SER A 95 -9.73 -5.62 -15.88
N LYS A 96 -10.45 -4.89 -16.76
CA LYS A 96 -10.59 -3.42 -16.69
C LYS A 96 -11.26 -2.90 -15.42
N SER A 97 -12.00 -3.74 -14.71
CA SER A 97 -12.66 -3.40 -13.45
C SER A 97 -11.75 -3.54 -12.23
N ALA A 98 -10.62 -4.24 -12.34
CA ALA A 98 -9.67 -4.40 -11.23
C ALA A 98 -8.91 -3.09 -10.92
N HIS A 99 -8.42 -2.93 -9.69
CA HIS A 99 -7.63 -1.76 -9.31
C HIS A 99 -6.32 -1.66 -10.13
N LYS A 100 -5.82 -0.44 -10.37
CA LYS A 100 -4.65 -0.21 -11.24
C LYS A 100 -3.39 -0.91 -10.69
N SER A 101 -3.11 -0.80 -9.40
CA SER A 101 -1.90 -1.38 -8.79
C SER A 101 -1.88 -2.91 -8.89
N ILE A 102 -3.00 -3.60 -8.60
CA ILE A 102 -3.07 -5.07 -8.72
C ILE A 102 -3.01 -5.54 -10.18
N ARG A 103 -3.54 -4.73 -11.11
CA ARG A 103 -3.44 -5.02 -12.54
C ARG A 103 -2.01 -4.90 -13.04
N ALA A 104 -1.27 -3.87 -12.60
CA ALA A 104 0.14 -3.73 -12.90
C ALA A 104 0.93 -4.94 -12.39
N LEU A 105 0.71 -5.37 -11.13
CA LEU A 105 1.31 -6.58 -10.58
C LEU A 105 0.98 -7.82 -11.41
N ALA A 106 -0.28 -8.01 -11.82
CA ALA A 106 -0.69 -9.15 -12.64
C ALA A 106 -0.01 -9.16 -14.02
N ASN A 107 0.22 -8.00 -14.64
CA ASN A 107 0.96 -7.89 -15.91
C ASN A 107 2.44 -8.25 -15.75
N GLU A 108 3.08 -7.76 -14.68
CA GLU A 108 4.47 -8.12 -14.36
C GLU A 108 4.63 -9.61 -14.07
N MET A 109 3.67 -10.19 -13.32
CA MET A 109 3.62 -11.63 -13.09
C MET A 109 3.52 -12.42 -14.40
N LEU A 110 2.64 -12.01 -15.32
CA LEU A 110 2.48 -12.66 -16.62
C LEU A 110 3.75 -12.57 -17.47
N THR A 111 4.42 -11.42 -17.46
CA THR A 111 5.70 -11.19 -18.17
C THR A 111 6.85 -12.00 -17.58
N SER A 112 6.78 -12.31 -16.28
CA SER A 112 7.78 -13.12 -15.57
C SER A 112 7.63 -14.63 -15.79
N ILE A 113 6.55 -15.10 -16.44
CA ILE A 113 6.33 -16.53 -16.71
C ILE A 113 7.30 -16.99 -17.82
N PRO A 114 7.97 -18.16 -17.66
CA PRO A 114 8.85 -18.70 -18.70
C PRO A 114 8.14 -18.87 -20.04
N VAL A 115 8.85 -18.56 -21.13
CA VAL A 115 8.32 -18.63 -22.50
C VAL A 115 7.71 -19.99 -22.84
N GLU A 116 8.32 -21.07 -22.31
CA GLU A 116 7.87 -22.45 -22.47
C GLU A 116 6.47 -22.72 -21.91
N HIS A 117 6.01 -21.93 -20.94
CA HIS A 117 4.70 -22.08 -20.30
C HIS A 117 3.67 -21.04 -20.75
N LEU A 118 4.07 -20.02 -21.53
CA LEU A 118 3.17 -18.98 -22.01
C LEU A 118 2.03 -19.51 -22.89
N PHE A 119 2.18 -20.68 -23.52
CA PHE A 119 1.10 -21.28 -24.31
C PHE A 119 -0.17 -21.57 -23.50
N LEU A 120 -0.05 -21.71 -22.17
CA LEU A 120 -1.17 -21.94 -21.25
C LEU A 120 -2.02 -20.69 -20.98
N TYR A 121 -1.56 -19.52 -21.43
CA TYR A 121 -2.16 -18.21 -21.15
C TYR A 121 -2.43 -17.39 -22.41
N LYS A 122 -2.37 -18.00 -23.60
CA LYS A 122 -2.53 -17.31 -24.90
C LYS A 122 -3.86 -16.57 -25.03
N ASP A 123 -4.92 -17.20 -24.57
CA ASP A 123 -6.27 -16.64 -24.52
C ASP A 123 -6.32 -15.34 -23.72
N LEU A 124 -5.64 -15.30 -22.57
CA LEU A 124 -5.55 -14.07 -21.76
C LEU A 124 -4.70 -12.99 -22.44
N LEU A 125 -3.68 -13.36 -23.22
CA LEU A 125 -2.83 -12.41 -23.95
C LEU A 125 -3.57 -11.78 -25.14
N GLU A 126 -4.45 -12.53 -25.80
CA GLU A 126 -5.23 -12.06 -26.95
C GLU A 126 -6.38 -11.14 -26.52
N GLU A 127 -7.04 -11.43 -25.40
CA GLU A 127 -8.08 -10.56 -24.84
C GLU A 127 -7.55 -9.18 -24.46
N ASN A 128 -6.33 -9.09 -23.92
CA ASN A 128 -5.73 -7.81 -23.53
C ASN A 128 -5.22 -6.96 -24.71
N LYS A 129 -5.03 -7.53 -25.91
CA LYS A 129 -4.55 -6.78 -27.10
C LYS A 129 -5.67 -6.08 -27.88
N ASN A 130 -6.91 -6.49 -27.67
CA ASN A 130 -8.08 -5.97 -28.39
C ASN A 130 -8.74 -4.77 -27.69
N ASP A 131 -8.04 -4.19 -26.70
CA ASP A 131 -8.46 -3.11 -25.83
C ASP A 131 -7.43 -1.96 -25.81
#